data_AF-T2GJ41-F1
#
_entry.id   AF-T2GJ41-F1
#
_cell.length_a   1.000
_cell.length_b   1.000
_cell.length_c   1.000
_cell.angle_alpha   90.00
_cell.angle_beta   90.00
_cell.angle_gamma   90.00
#
_symmetry.space_group_name_H-M   'P 1'
#
loop_
_entity.id
_entity.type
_entity.pdbx_description
1 polymer ?
#
loop_
_entity_poly.entity_id
_entity_poly.type
_entity_poly.pdbx_seq_one_letter_code
_entity_poly.pdbx_strand_id
1 'polypeptide(L)'
;MYEIYLVYTVSFIAGSIIGLLLSYRKYREPFVDKKIDPLALVVAVAGWTVLVNAGLLPLTDLMRTAGLFMVALVAGMRPGYGRYETLTGALLGLLIWLISGTLGW
;
A
#
# COMPACT_ATOMS: atom_id res chain seq x y z
N MET A 1 19.81 9.12 -11.46
CA MET A 1 19.29 8.76 -10.11
C MET A 1 18.06 9.58 -9.72
N TYR A 2 17.93 10.87 -10.07
CA TYR A 2 16.77 11.69 -9.69
C TYR A 2 15.45 11.35 -10.40
N GLU A 3 15.52 10.90 -11.66
CA GLU A 3 14.32 10.65 -12.48
C GLU A 3 13.40 9.57 -11.89
N ILE A 4 13.95 8.55 -11.24
CA ILE A 4 13.13 7.48 -10.67
C ILE A 4 12.29 7.94 -9.46
N TYR A 5 12.80 8.90 -8.68
CA TYR A 5 12.04 9.46 -7.56
C TYR A 5 10.86 10.30 -8.04
N LEU A 6 10.97 10.94 -9.21
CA LEU A 6 9.84 11.63 -9.83
C LEU A 6 8.74 10.62 -10.21
N VAL A 7 9.12 9.49 -10.80
CA VAL A 7 8.19 8.40 -11.15
C VAL A 7 7.49 7.87 -9.90
N TYR A 8 8.24 7.64 -8.81
CA TYR A 8 7.66 7.21 -7.53
C TYR A 8 6.69 8.25 -6.97
N THR A 9 7.04 9.55 -7.03
CA THR A 9 6.17 10.63 -6.56
C THR A 9 4.88 10.70 -7.36
N VAL A 10 4.97 10.64 -8.69
CA VAL A 10 3.79 10.63 -9.58
C VAL A 10 2.92 9.41 -9.29
N SER A 11 3.54 8.23 -9.14
CA SER A 11 2.85 7.00 -8.76
C SER A 11 2.11 7.13 -7.42
N PHE A 12 2.75 7.70 -6.41
CA PHE A 12 2.14 7.92 -5.10
C PHE A 12 0.96 8.88 -5.17
N ILE A 13 1.11 10.00 -5.89
CA ILE A 13 0.03 10.97 -6.08
C ILE A 13 -1.15 10.34 -6.84
N ALA A 14 -0.86 9.63 -7.94
CA ALA A 14 -1.88 8.96 -8.75
C ALA A 14 -2.63 7.91 -7.94
N GLY A 15 -1.91 7.07 -7.17
CA GLY A 15 -2.50 6.09 -6.27
C GLY A 15 -3.43 6.75 -5.27
N SER A 16 -2.97 7.82 -4.60
CA SER A 16 -3.76 8.54 -3.59
C SER A 16 -5.06 9.13 -4.17
N ILE A 17 -5.00 9.75 -5.35
CA ILE A 17 -6.18 10.32 -6.02
C ILE A 17 -7.17 9.21 -6.40
N ILE A 18 -6.68 8.13 -7.01
CA ILE A 18 -7.53 7.00 -7.42
C ILE A 18 -8.16 6.33 -6.20
N GLY A 19 -7.38 6.12 -5.13
CA GLY A 19 -7.85 5.60 -3.85
C GLY A 19 -9.01 6.42 -3.28
N LEU A 20 -8.86 7.74 -3.29
CA LEU A 20 -9.90 8.66 -2.84
C LEU A 20 -11.16 8.53 -3.71
N LEU A 21 -11.03 8.59 -5.03
CA LEU A 21 -12.15 8.50 -5.97
C LEU A 21 -12.90 7.17 -5.86
N LEU A 22 -12.18 6.04 -5.78
CA LEU A 22 -12.76 4.71 -5.60
C LEU A 22 -13.50 4.62 -4.25
N SER A 23 -12.90 5.16 -3.19
CA SER A 23 -13.51 5.18 -1.87
C SER A 23 -14.81 6.00 -1.84
N TYR A 24 -14.86 7.17 -2.47
CA TYR A 24 -16.08 7.98 -2.56
C TYR A 24 -17.16 7.33 -3.41
N ARG A 25 -16.78 6.61 -4.48
CA ARG A 25 -17.72 5.88 -5.33
C ARG A 25 -18.30 4.65 -4.62
N LYS A 26 -17.49 3.96 -3.82
CA LYS A 26 -17.89 2.72 -3.12
C LYS A 26 -18.68 3.00 -1.84
N TYR A 27 -18.25 3.97 -1.03
CA TYR A 27 -18.82 4.24 0.29
C TYR A 27 -19.68 5.50 0.26
N ARG A 28 -21.00 5.33 0.35
CA ARG A 28 -21.96 6.45 0.42
C ARG A 28 -21.85 7.22 1.74
N GLU A 29 -21.57 6.53 2.82
CA GLU A 29 -21.61 7.08 4.17
C GLU A 29 -20.18 7.42 4.66
N PRO A 30 -20.02 8.47 5.48
CA PRO A 30 -18.83 8.61 6.32
C PRO A 30 -18.54 7.31 7.08
N PHE A 31 -17.30 7.09 7.53
CA PHE A 31 -16.90 5.84 8.17
C PHE A 31 -17.63 5.60 9.51
N VAL A 32 -18.85 5.08 9.44
CA VAL A 32 -19.70 4.73 10.58
C VAL A 32 -19.63 3.23 10.84
N ASP A 33 -19.60 2.44 9.78
CA ASP A 33 -19.70 0.97 9.83
C ASP A 33 -18.44 0.25 10.35
N LYS A 34 -17.29 0.93 10.46
CA LYS A 34 -15.99 0.37 10.90
C LYS A 34 -15.58 -0.95 10.21
N LYS A 35 -16.13 -1.24 9.03
CA LYS A 35 -15.87 -2.48 8.29
C LYS A 35 -14.53 -2.39 7.57
N ILE A 36 -13.75 -3.46 7.69
CA ILE A 36 -12.55 -3.68 6.88
C ILE A 36 -12.98 -4.09 5.49
N ASP A 37 -12.39 -3.47 4.46
CA ASP A 37 -12.60 -3.83 3.07
C ASP A 37 -11.59 -4.91 2.66
N PRO A 38 -12.03 -6.15 2.36
CA PRO A 38 -11.12 -7.23 1.99
C PRO A 38 -10.27 -6.90 0.76
N LEU A 39 -10.82 -6.17 -0.21
CA LEU A 39 -10.07 -5.79 -1.42
C LEU A 39 -8.98 -4.79 -1.10
N ALA A 40 -9.29 -3.77 -0.31
CA ALA A 40 -8.31 -2.78 0.13
C ALA A 40 -7.23 -3.43 1.02
N LEU A 41 -7.61 -4.39 1.85
CA LEU A 41 -6.68 -5.16 2.67
C LEU A 41 -5.68 -5.93 1.81
N VAL A 42 -6.14 -6.69 0.81
CA VAL A 42 -5.25 -7.44 -0.08
C VAL A 42 -4.29 -6.51 -0.83
N VAL A 43 -4.79 -5.39 -1.34
CA VAL A 43 -3.95 -4.39 -2.03
C VAL A 43 -2.92 -3.77 -1.08
N ALA A 44 -3.32 -3.44 0.15
CA ALA A 44 -2.41 -2.90 1.16
C ALA A 44 -1.32 -3.90 1.53
N VAL A 45 -1.68 -5.16 1.78
CA VAL A 45 -0.72 -6.23 2.10
C VAL A 45 0.26 -6.42 0.94
N ALA A 46 -0.22 -6.50 -0.29
CA ALA A 46 0.65 -6.63 -1.47
C ALA A 46 1.62 -5.45 -1.59
N GLY A 47 1.10 -4.21 -1.53
CA GLY A 47 1.91 -3.01 -1.65
C GLY A 47 2.97 -2.87 -0.56
N TRP A 48 2.58 -3.04 0.71
CA TRP A 48 3.51 -2.94 1.84
C TRP A 48 4.53 -4.07 1.85
N THR A 49 4.15 -5.29 1.46
CA THR A 49 5.10 -6.40 1.34
C THR A 49 6.19 -6.06 0.33
N VAL A 50 5.80 -5.55 -0.85
CA VAL A 50 6.73 -5.11 -1.89
C VAL A 50 7.67 -4.00 -1.40
N LEU A 51 7.15 -2.98 -0.70
CA LEU A 51 7.98 -1.86 -0.23
C LEU A 51 8.92 -2.24 0.91
N VAL A 52 8.43 -2.97 1.92
CA VAL A 52 9.21 -3.29 3.12
C VAL A 52 10.25 -4.37 2.83
N ASN A 53 9.93 -5.32 1.95
CA ASN A 53 10.82 -6.43 1.60
C ASN A 53 11.64 -6.16 0.32
N ALA A 54 11.71 -4.89 -0.13
CA ALA A 54 12.40 -4.52 -1.37
C ALA A 54 13.92 -4.78 -1.38
N GLY A 55 14.52 -4.97 -0.20
CA GLY A 55 15.92 -5.39 -0.03
C GLY A 55 16.13 -6.91 0.00
N LEU A 56 15.07 -7.71 0.20
CA LEU A 56 15.13 -9.17 0.25
C LEU A 56 14.86 -9.82 -1.11
N LEU A 57 14.20 -9.09 -2.01
CA LEU A 57 13.82 -9.56 -3.35
C LEU A 57 14.50 -8.69 -4.42
N PRO A 58 14.96 -9.26 -5.55
CA PRO A 58 15.48 -8.49 -6.68
C PRO A 58 14.33 -7.79 -7.44
N LEU A 59 13.68 -6.83 -6.79
CA LEU A 59 12.55 -6.10 -7.35
C LEU A 59 13.03 -5.06 -8.35
N THR A 60 12.39 -5.03 -9.51
CA THR A 60 12.60 -3.97 -10.50
C THR A 60 11.99 -2.65 -10.03
N ASP A 61 12.48 -1.54 -10.58
CA ASP A 61 11.93 -0.21 -10.27
C ASP A 61 10.43 -0.09 -10.60
N LEU A 62 9.95 -0.81 -11.63
CA LEU A 62 8.54 -0.89 -11.96
C LEU A 62 7.72 -1.57 -10.85
N MET A 63 8.23 -2.66 -10.28
CA MET A 63 7.56 -3.35 -9.18
C MET A 63 7.51 -2.49 -7.92
N ARG A 64 8.59 -1.76 -7.61
CA ARG A 64 8.62 -0.79 -6.50
C ARG A 64 7.63 0.36 -6.73
N THR A 65 7.56 0.86 -7.95
CA THR A 65 6.59 1.89 -8.36
C THR A 65 5.16 1.40 -8.16
N ALA A 66 4.87 0.16 -8.56
CA ALA A 66 3.56 -0.46 -8.38
C ALA A 66 3.24 -0.73 -6.90
N GLY A 67 4.20 -1.18 -6.09
CA GLY A 67 4.03 -1.34 -4.65
C GLY A 67 3.70 -0.02 -3.96
N LEU A 68 4.41 1.05 -4.34
CA LEU A 68 4.15 2.40 -3.85
C LEU A 68 2.77 2.90 -4.26
N PHE A 69 2.37 2.65 -5.52
CA PHE A 69 1.03 2.95 -6.02
C PHE A 69 -0.05 2.27 -5.17
N MET A 70 0.12 0.97 -4.90
CA MET A 70 -0.84 0.17 -4.11
C MET A 70 -0.96 0.68 -2.67
N VAL A 71 0.16 0.99 -2.01
CA VAL A 71 0.15 1.60 -0.67
C VAL A 71 -0.56 2.95 -0.69
N ALA A 72 -0.22 3.81 -1.65
CA ALA A 72 -0.85 5.11 -1.79
C ALA A 72 -2.34 5.02 -2.10
N LEU A 73 -2.76 4.03 -2.90
CA LEU A 73 -4.15 3.78 -3.23
C LEU A 73 -4.99 3.46 -2.00
N VAL A 74 -4.46 2.67 -1.06
CA VAL A 74 -5.21 2.34 0.16
C VAL A 74 -5.09 3.45 1.20
N ALA A 75 -3.91 4.07 1.35
CA ALA A 75 -3.69 5.17 2.27
C ALA A 75 -4.45 6.45 1.88
N GLY A 76 -4.66 6.67 0.58
CA GLY A 76 -5.38 7.82 0.03
C GLY A 76 -6.91 7.66 0.02
N MET A 77 -7.46 6.57 0.55
CA MET A 77 -8.90 6.41 0.70
C MET A 77 -9.51 7.48 1.61
N ARG A 78 -10.83 7.66 1.50
CA ARG A 78 -11.60 8.64 2.29
C ARG A 78 -11.29 8.49 3.79
N PRO A 79 -11.21 9.59 4.55
CA PRO A 79 -10.93 9.53 5.99
C PRO A 79 -11.79 8.49 6.73
N GLY A 80 -11.09 7.57 7.41
CA GLY A 80 -11.69 6.44 8.13
C GLY A 80 -11.54 5.10 7.41
N TYR A 81 -11.68 5.07 6.08
CA TYR A 81 -11.47 3.88 5.26
C TYR A 81 -9.99 3.71 4.88
N GLY A 82 -9.53 2.48 4.67
CA GLY A 82 -8.16 2.18 4.23
C GLY A 82 -7.08 2.30 5.32
N ARG A 83 -7.37 2.95 6.44
CA ARG A 83 -6.42 3.14 7.56
C ARG A 83 -6.06 1.83 8.24
N TYR A 84 -7.06 1.03 8.59
CA TYR A 84 -6.84 -0.26 9.23
C TYR A 84 -6.12 -1.21 8.29
N GLU A 85 -6.53 -1.23 7.02
CA GLU A 85 -5.95 -2.03 5.95
C GLU A 85 -4.48 -1.69 5.71
N THR A 86 -4.16 -0.39 5.60
CA THR A 86 -2.79 0.11 5.48
C THR A 86 -1.95 -0.31 6.68
N LEU A 87 -2.47 -0.16 7.91
CA LEU A 87 -1.76 -0.54 9.12
C LEU A 87 -1.51 -2.06 9.18
N THR A 88 -2.53 -2.88 8.91
CA THR A 88 -2.37 -4.34 8.85
C THR A 88 -1.41 -4.76 7.75
N GLY A 89 -1.45 -4.13 6.58
CA GLY A 89 -0.52 -4.38 5.49
C GLY A 89 0.93 -4.07 5.87
N ALA A 90 1.16 -2.90 6.50
CA ALA A 90 2.47 -2.50 6.97
C ALA A 90 3.01 -3.47 8.05
N LEU A 91 2.16 -3.84 9.03
CA LEU A 91 2.53 -4.79 10.09
C LEU A 91 2.87 -6.16 9.52
N LEU A 92 2.06 -6.69 8.59
CA LEU A 92 2.35 -7.97 7.94
C LEU A 92 3.61 -7.92 7.10
N GLY A 93 3.80 -6.86 6.30
CA GLY A 93 5.02 -6.66 5.50
C GLY A 93 6.27 -6.61 6.37
N LEU A 94 6.20 -5.95 7.53
CA LEU A 94 7.28 -5.87 8.51
C LEU A 94 7.52 -7.21 9.21
N LEU A 95 6.47 -7.96 9.57
CA LEU A 95 6.60 -9.30 10.13
C LEU A 95 7.29 -10.25 9.15
N ILE A 96 6.91 -10.22 7.87
CA ILE A 96 7.57 -11.02 6.82
C ILE A 96 9.06 -10.65 6.74
N TRP A 97 9.39 -9.36 6.80
CA TRP A 97 10.77 -8.89 6.76
C TRP A 97 11.57 -9.36 7.98
N LEU A 98 11.01 -9.25 9.18
CA LEU A 98 11.64 -9.73 10.42
C LEU A 98 11.88 -11.24 10.37
N ILE A 99 10.88 -12.02 9.98
CA ILE A 99 10.98 -13.48 9.92
C ILE A 99 12.00 -13.90 8.86
N SER A 100 11.94 -13.32 7.66
CA SER A 100 12.87 -13.64 6.56
C SER A 100 14.30 -13.19 6.86
N GLY A 101 14.47 -12.02 7.48
CA GLY A 101 15.79 -11.48 7.84
C GLY A 101 16.43 -12.18 9.05
N THR A 102 15.64 -12.79 9.93
CA THR A 102 16.15 -13.56 11.08
C THR A 102 16.40 -15.02 10.76
N LEU A 103 15.67 -15.61 9.82
CA LEU A 103 15.80 -17.02 9.41
C LEU A 103 16.87 -17.26 8.33
N GLY A 104 17.87 -16.39 8.21
CA GLY A 104 18.89 -16.36 7.16
C GLY A 104 19.26 -17.73 6.56
N TRP A 105 18.72 -17.98 5.37
CA TRP A 105 19.32 -18.80 4.32
C TRP A 105 19.72 -17.85 3.20
#